data_AF-A0A3N9PJY9-F1
#
_entry.id   AF-A0A3N9PJY9-F1
#
_cell.length_a   1.000
_cell.length_b   1.000
_cell.length_c   1.000
_cell.angle_alpha   90.00
_cell.angle_beta   90.00
_cell.angle_gamma   90.00
#
_symmetry.space_group_name_H-M   'P 1'
#
loop_
_entity.id
_entity.type
_entity.pdbx_description
1 polymer ?
#
loop_
_entity_poly.entity_id
_entity_poly.type
_entity_poly.pdbx_seq_one_letter_code
_entity_poly.pdbx_strand_id
1 'polypeptide(L)'
;MKIMDQKGYSIVETLTAMAVFSVLIIPFYQTLVFFQLDNGAVDRMNAVDLAERELESALLRCDFGDEFYEVTRGNRKYIVRKKMVTVRHHVMLQIEVLSVKREKYLAILKTIPYELR
;
A
#
# COMPACT_ATOMS: atom_id res chain seq x y z
N MET A 1 -52.04 -3.79 -37.91
CA MET A 1 -51.33 -3.49 -36.64
C MET A 1 -50.64 -4.77 -36.21
N LYS A 2 -49.32 -4.89 -36.39
CA LYS A 2 -48.57 -6.12 -36.05
C LYS A 2 -48.32 -6.11 -34.54
N ILE A 3 -49.06 -6.96 -33.81
CA ILE A 3 -48.77 -7.25 -32.41
C ILE A 3 -47.46 -8.04 -32.42
N MET A 4 -46.39 -7.43 -31.93
CA MET A 4 -45.11 -8.10 -31.79
C MET A 4 -45.21 -9.13 -30.67
N ASP A 5 -44.99 -10.39 -31.03
CA ASP A 5 -44.97 -11.55 -30.15
C ASP A 5 -43.83 -11.40 -29.12
N GLN A 6 -44.16 -11.05 -27.87
CA GLN A 6 -43.18 -11.03 -26.78
C GLN A 6 -42.94 -12.48 -26.33
N LYS A 7 -41.92 -13.12 -26.91
CA LYS A 7 -41.42 -14.41 -26.43
C LYS A 7 -40.81 -14.22 -25.04
N GLY A 8 -41.57 -14.54 -24.00
CA GLY A 8 -41.06 -14.63 -22.63
C GLY A 8 -39.99 -15.72 -22.55
N TYR A 9 -38.86 -15.41 -21.92
CA TYR A 9 -37.79 -16.37 -21.67
C TYR A 9 -38.27 -17.45 -20.70
N SER A 10 -37.89 -18.70 -20.95
CA SER A 10 -38.16 -19.80 -20.03
C SER A 10 -37.36 -19.60 -18.74
N ILE A 11 -37.93 -20.01 -17.60
CA ILE A 11 -37.26 -20.00 -16.28
C ILE A 11 -35.89 -20.69 -16.36
N VAL A 12 -35.79 -21.75 -17.17
CA VAL A 12 -34.54 -22.48 -17.41
C VAL A 12 -33.50 -21.61 -18.12
N GLU A 13 -33.90 -20.82 -19.12
CA GLU A 13 -32.99 -19.92 -19.85
C GLU A 13 -32.48 -18.80 -18.94
N THR A 14 -33.34 -18.27 -18.06
CA THR A 14 -32.95 -17.25 -17.09
C THR A 14 -31.97 -17.81 -16.05
N LEU A 15 -32.24 -19.00 -15.51
CA LEU A 15 -31.35 -19.67 -14.56
C LEU A 15 -30.00 -20.03 -15.19
N THR A 16 -30.02 -20.51 -16.44
CA THR A 16 -28.80 -20.85 -17.18
C THR A 16 -27.98 -19.60 -17.47
N ALA A 17 -28.64 -18.50 -17.88
CA ALA A 17 -27.98 -17.22 -18.08
C ALA A 17 -27.33 -16.72 -16.79
N MET A 18 -28.03 -16.78 -15.64
CA MET A 18 -27.48 -16.38 -14.33
C MET A 18 -26.29 -17.25 -13.90
N ALA A 19 -26.35 -18.56 -14.12
CA ALA A 19 -25.23 -19.45 -13.83
C ALA A 19 -24.01 -19.13 -14.69
N VAL A 20 -24.19 -18.94 -15.99
CA VAL A 20 -23.11 -18.54 -16.92
C VAL A 20 -22.54 -17.17 -16.55
N PHE A 21 -23.40 -16.22 -16.18
CA PHE A 21 -22.97 -14.89 -15.72
C PHE A 21 -22.14 -14.96 -14.43
N SER A 22 -22.55 -15.83 -13.49
CA SER A 22 -21.84 -16.04 -12.22
C SER A 22 -20.46 -16.65 -12.43
N VAL A 23 -20.33 -17.60 -13.37
CA VAL A 23 -19.05 -18.22 -13.75
C VAL A 23 -18.06 -17.19 -14.30
N LEU A 24 -18.53 -16.12 -14.96
CA LEU A 24 -17.66 -15.07 -15.50
C LEU A 24 -17.39 -13.93 -14.50
N ILE A 25 -18.38 -13.53 -13.71
CA ILE A 25 -18.26 -12.40 -12.77
C ILE A 25 -17.35 -12.74 -11.59
N ILE A 26 -17.48 -13.94 -11.03
CA ILE A 26 -16.73 -14.36 -9.84
C ILE A 26 -15.21 -14.30 -10.07
N PRO A 27 -14.64 -14.91 -11.12
CA PRO A 27 -13.19 -14.84 -11.36
C PRO A 27 -12.72 -13.42 -11.69
N PHE A 28 -13.55 -12.61 -12.36
CA PHE A 28 -13.23 -11.21 -12.63
C PHE A 28 -13.14 -10.38 -11.34
N TYR A 29 -14.09 -10.54 -10.42
CA TYR A 29 -14.05 -9.91 -9.11
C TYR A 29 -12.88 -10.38 -8.27
N GLN A 30 -12.59 -11.68 -8.27
CA GLN A 30 -11.42 -12.23 -7.58
C GLN A 30 -10.13 -11.60 -8.11
N THR A 31 -9.99 -11.48 -9.44
CA THR A 31 -8.82 -10.86 -10.07
C THR A 31 -8.65 -9.41 -9.62
N LEU A 32 -9.73 -8.62 -9.61
CA LEU A 32 -9.70 -7.23 -9.13
C LEU A 32 -9.30 -7.12 -7.65
N VAL A 33 -9.85 -7.98 -6.79
CA VAL A 33 -9.54 -8.00 -5.36
C VAL A 33 -8.09 -8.41 -5.13
N PHE A 34 -7.58 -9.43 -5.84
CA PHE A 34 -6.17 -9.83 -5.77
C PHE A 34 -5.24 -8.70 -6.20
N PHE A 35 -5.50 -8.03 -7.31
CA PHE A 35 -4.71 -6.88 -7.76
C PHE A 35 -4.69 -5.71 -6.76
N GLN A 36 -5.80 -5.48 -6.04
CA GLN A 36 -5.86 -4.46 -5.01
C GLN A 36 -5.09 -4.84 -3.74
N LEU A 37 -5.16 -6.10 -3.32
CA LEU A 37 -4.46 -6.60 -2.13
C LEU A 37 -2.95 -6.70 -2.32
N ASP A 38 -2.51 -7.14 -3.50
CA ASP A 38 -1.09 -7.38 -3.77
C ASP A 38 -0.25 -6.09 -3.72
N ASN A 39 -0.84 -4.98 -4.16
CA ASN A 39 -0.16 -3.69 -4.12
C ASN A 39 0.19 -3.23 -2.69
N GLY A 40 -0.68 -3.49 -1.71
CA GLY A 40 -0.44 -3.12 -0.31
C GLY A 40 0.54 -4.05 0.40
N ALA A 41 0.55 -5.35 0.05
CA ALA A 41 1.47 -6.32 0.61
C ALA A 41 2.92 -6.00 0.24
N VAL A 42 3.17 -5.65 -1.03
CA VAL A 42 4.50 -5.27 -1.53
C VAL A 42 5.04 -4.00 -0.84
N ASP A 43 4.18 -3.00 -0.56
CA ASP A 43 4.60 -1.79 0.17
C ASP A 43 5.03 -2.11 1.59
N ARG A 44 4.25 -2.94 2.30
CA ARG A 44 4.56 -3.32 3.68
C ARG A 44 5.85 -4.14 3.75
N MET A 45 6.01 -5.12 2.87
CA MET A 45 7.22 -5.94 2.82
C MET A 45 8.47 -5.10 2.57
N ASN A 46 8.40 -4.17 1.61
CA ASN A 46 9.51 -3.25 1.34
C ASN A 46 9.78 -2.28 2.50
N ALA A 47 8.72 -1.79 3.16
CA ALA A 47 8.87 -0.89 4.30
C ALA A 47 9.55 -1.59 5.49
N VAL A 48 9.20 -2.86 5.75
CA VAL A 48 9.83 -3.67 6.80
C VAL A 48 11.30 -3.93 6.48
N ASP A 49 11.63 -4.40 5.28
CA ASP A 49 13.03 -4.66 4.89
C ASP A 49 13.87 -3.37 4.90
N LEU A 50 13.29 -2.22 4.55
CA LEU A 50 13.97 -0.93 4.72
C LEU A 50 14.21 -0.60 6.20
N ALA A 51 13.21 -0.76 7.06
CA ALA A 51 13.37 -0.49 8.50
C ALA A 51 14.42 -1.40 9.15
N GLU A 52 14.45 -2.68 8.78
CA GLU A 52 15.42 -3.65 9.29
C GLU A 52 16.86 -3.30 8.89
N ARG A 53 17.08 -2.94 7.62
CA ARG A 53 18.41 -2.52 7.15
C ARG A 53 18.91 -1.26 7.84
N GLU A 54 18.02 -0.32 8.12
CA GLU A 54 18.39 0.91 8.82
C GLU A 54 18.69 0.68 10.28
N LEU A 55 17.94 -0.23 10.92
CA LEU A 55 18.26 -0.68 12.27
C LEU A 55 19.63 -1.36 12.31
N GLU A 56 19.90 -2.27 11.37
CA GLU A 56 21.19 -2.95 11.26
C GLU A 56 22.33 -1.95 11.04
N SER A 57 22.17 -1.01 10.10
CA SER A 57 23.15 0.04 9.81
C SER A 57 23.43 0.92 11.02
N ALA A 58 22.38 1.37 11.72
CA ALA A 58 22.50 2.19 12.92
C ALA A 58 23.26 1.45 14.03
N LEU A 59 22.96 0.17 14.24
CA LEU A 59 23.63 -0.66 15.25
C LEU A 59 25.11 -0.92 14.89
N LEU A 60 25.41 -1.20 13.62
CA LEU A 60 26.78 -1.47 13.18
C LEU A 60 27.66 -0.22 13.23
N ARG A 61 27.12 0.95 12.89
CA ARG A 61 27.87 2.21 12.83
C ARG A 61 27.82 3.00 14.13
N CYS A 62 27.02 2.55 15.11
CA CYS A 62 26.66 3.33 16.30
C CYS A 62 26.12 4.73 15.94
N ASP A 63 25.43 4.84 14.80
CA ASP A 63 24.92 6.09 14.29
C ASP A 63 23.44 6.25 14.64
N PHE A 64 23.22 7.02 15.70
CA PHE A 64 21.91 7.31 16.26
C PHE A 64 21.49 8.77 16.01
N GLY A 65 22.02 9.40 14.96
CA GLY A 65 21.60 10.73 14.54
C GLY A 65 20.14 10.76 14.04
N ASP A 66 19.52 11.93 14.10
CA ASP A 66 18.24 12.15 13.42
C ASP A 66 18.51 12.31 11.92
N GLU A 67 17.91 11.44 11.10
CA GLU A 67 18.10 11.44 9.66
C GLU A 67 16.78 11.37 8.91
N PHE A 68 16.76 12.00 7.74
CA PHE A 68 15.59 12.02 6.87
C PHE A 68 16.03 11.96 5.42
N TYR A 69 15.61 10.92 4.71
CA TYR A 69 15.96 10.77 3.29
C TYR A 69 14.97 9.90 2.53
N GLU A 70 15.08 9.94 1.20
CA GLU A 70 14.21 9.22 0.28
C GLU A 70 14.94 8.00 -0.32
N VAL A 71 14.25 6.87 -0.36
CA VAL A 71 14.71 5.65 -1.02
C VAL A 71 13.73 5.25 -2.10
N THR A 72 14.26 5.00 -3.30
CA THR A 72 13.46 4.47 -4.41
C THR A 72 13.70 2.97 -4.53
N ARG A 73 12.64 2.17 -4.51
CA ARG A 73 12.69 0.73 -4.81
C ARG A 73 11.71 0.41 -5.93
N GLY A 74 12.26 0.00 -7.08
CA GLY A 74 11.49 -0.18 -8.31
C GLY A 74 10.82 1.14 -8.72
N ASN A 75 9.51 1.12 -8.92
CA ASN A 75 8.71 2.31 -9.26
C ASN A 75 8.03 2.97 -8.02
N ARG A 76 8.52 2.68 -6.82
CA ARG A 76 7.93 3.17 -5.55
C ARG A 76 8.94 3.98 -4.77
N LYS A 77 8.45 5.04 -4.13
CA LYS A 77 9.24 5.97 -3.32
C LYS A 77 8.84 5.83 -1.86
N TYR A 78 9.86 5.65 -1.02
CA TYR A 78 9.73 5.53 0.42
C TYR A 78 10.50 6.66 1.07
N ILE A 79 9.93 7.21 2.13
CA ILE A 79 10.62 8.17 2.99
C ILE A 79 11.03 7.42 4.25
N VAL A 80 12.30 7.49 4.59
CA VAL A 80 12.84 6.94 5.83
C VAL A 80 13.14 8.10 6.76
N ARG A 81 12.66 7.98 8.01
CA ARG A 81 12.94 8.91 9.08
C ARG A 81 13.50 8.15 10.28
N LYS A 82 14.73 8.49 10.65
CA LYS A 82 15.40 8.03 11.88
C LYS A 82 15.29 9.15 12.90
N LYS A 83 14.81 8.84 14.10
CA LYS A 83 14.77 9.82 15.19
C LYS A 83 15.04 9.18 16.54
N MET A 84 15.78 9.86 17.40
CA MET A 84 15.95 9.45 18.79
C MET A 84 14.84 10.05 19.66
N VAL A 85 14.11 9.19 20.36
CA VAL A 85 12.99 9.59 21.22
C VAL A 85 13.29 9.19 22.65
N THR A 86 13.22 10.14 23.57
CA THR A 86 13.34 9.87 25.00
C THR A 86 11.98 9.52 25.58
N VAL A 87 11.84 8.31 26.14
CA VAL A 87 10.61 7.86 26.81
C VAL A 87 10.95 7.36 28.20
N ARG A 88 10.39 8.02 29.23
CA ARG A 88 10.49 7.61 30.64
C ARG A 88 11.92 7.22 31.07
N HIS A 89 12.92 8.02 30.68
CA HIS A 89 14.35 7.85 30.97
C HIS A 89 15.12 6.84 30.09
N HIS A 90 14.48 6.26 29.08
CA HIS A 90 15.18 5.50 28.03
C HIS A 90 15.27 6.34 26.76
N VAL A 91 16.41 6.24 26.06
CA VAL A 91 16.53 6.76 24.70
C VAL A 91 16.25 5.61 23.74
N MET A 92 15.27 5.79 22.87
CA MET A 92 14.85 4.80 21.88
C MET A 92 15.11 5.33 20.48
N LEU A 93 15.68 4.48 19.64
CA LEU A 93 15.75 4.73 18.21
C LEU A 93 14.40 4.39 17.58
N GLN A 94 13.76 5.37 16.98
CA GLN A 94 12.53 5.19 16.21
C GLN A 94 12.83 5.35 14.72
N ILE A 95 12.57 4.30 13.94
CA ILE A 95 12.70 4.29 12.48
C ILE A 95 11.29 4.22 11.90
N GLU A 96 10.92 5.24 11.13
CA GLU A 96 9.63 5.34 10.44
C GLU A 96 9.87 5.24 8.93
N VAL A 97 9.17 4.30 8.27
CA VAL A 97 9.20 4.17 6.81
C VAL A 97 7.81 4.46 6.26
N LEU A 98 7.70 5.51 5.45
CA LEU A 98 6.46 5.98 4.85
C LEU A 98 6.46 5.65 3.36
N SER A 99 5.53 4.81 2.91
CA SER A 99 5.27 4.65 1.46
C SER A 99 4.47 5.86 0.98
N VAL A 100 5.06 6.63 0.07
CA VAL A 100 4.46 7.89 -0.39
C VAL A 100 4.01 7.75 -1.83
N LYS A 101 2.69 7.77 -2.03
CA LYS A 101 2.12 8.06 -3.36
C LYS A 101 2.45 9.52 -3.68
N ARG A 102 2.98 9.76 -4.89
CA ARG A 102 3.59 11.04 -5.36
C ARG A 102 2.79 12.31 -4.98
N GLU A 103 1.47 12.21 -4.88
CA GLU A 103 0.55 13.31 -4.56
C GLU A 103 0.54 13.76 -3.08
N LYS A 104 0.95 12.90 -2.13
CA LYS A 104 0.94 13.23 -0.68
C LYS A 104 2.30 13.66 -0.12
N TYR A 105 3.33 13.66 -0.95
CA TYR A 105 4.72 13.94 -0.57
C TYR A 105 4.91 15.34 0.02
N LEU A 106 4.26 16.35 -0.56
CA LEU A 106 4.35 17.73 -0.12
C LEU A 106 3.69 18.00 1.24
N ALA A 107 2.71 17.18 1.64
CA ALA A 107 2.05 17.33 2.94
C ALA A 107 2.91 16.77 4.08
N ILE A 108 3.60 15.66 3.85
CA ILE A 108 4.48 15.02 4.83
C ILE A 108 5.72 15.90 5.07
N LEU A 109 6.30 16.47 4.01
CA LEU A 109 7.44 17.39 4.14
C LEU A 109 7.12 18.64 4.98
N LYS A 110 5.87 19.13 4.95
CA LYS A 110 5.45 20.29 5.78
C LYS A 110 5.30 19.98 7.27
N THR A 111 5.18 18.70 7.63
CA THR A 111 5.09 18.26 9.04
C THR A 111 6.44 17.96 9.67
N ILE A 112 7.53 18.06 8.91
CA ILE A 112 8.88 17.90 9.43
C ILE A 112 9.34 19.27 9.91
N PRO A 113 9.65 19.43 11.22
CA PRO A 113 10.11 20.70 11.74
C PRO A 113 11.41 21.11 11.03
N TYR A 114 11.48 22.40 10.68
CA TYR A 114 12.53 23.04 9.89
C TYR A 114 13.95 23.02 10.51
N GLU A 115 14.14 22.36 11.66
CA GLU A 115 15.39 22.37 12.43
C GLU A 115 16.44 21.34 11.94
N LEU A 116 16.10 20.52 10.94
CA LEU A 116 16.99 19.51 10.34
C LEU A 116 17.45 19.85 8.91
N ARG A 117 17.55 21.15 8.57
CA ARG A 117 18.14 21.62 7.31
C ARG A 117 19.59 22.02 7.46
#